data_AF-A0A1F4BDX8-F1
#
_entry.id   AF-A0A1F4BDX8-F1
#
_cell.length_a   1.000
_cell.length_b   1.000
_cell.length_c   1.000
_cell.angle_alpha   90.00
_cell.angle_beta   90.00
_cell.angle_gamma   90.00
#
_symmetry.space_group_name_H-M   'P 1'
#
loop_
_entity.id
_entity.type
_entity.pdbx_description
1 polymer ?
#
loop_
_entity_poly.entity_id
_entity_poly.type
_entity_poly.pdbx_seq_one_letter_code
_entity_poly.pdbx_strand_id
1 'polypeptide(L)'
;MPGIIRSIAVGLFAFAALTPPGTSAEVTLSGFLQQNTAFNTVTENPDGRHYKWLEERAQLKLDATGGAWRVLLKGEVAYDHLGRQDESELREGYVDYAARNWDLRAGRQVITWGLGDLVFVNDVFPKDHEALFAGRPLEYLKRGVDAVKLGVYPGLASFELVVAPTFRESRTPDPNRFWLFDPLPAVTNRTTVKPEQGDAGLRVYRDIAGYDAAMYLYRGFHRTPSMRPDSMLAPTKITYFYPKLFIYGASLSGRAGGGVLNLEAAFYDSRQDRSGSDFTVPNSQTRVLVGYQIQPVEDLSLNFQYYAERMHAYDSYRGALPAGFPAEKRVNHYFTARATQLLQHQTLRLSVYASYNASNGDYFVTPELRYSFTDHLWGAVGANFFGGKPWGQFGQLSQNDNVYLQLRHEF
;
A
#
# COMPACT_ATOMS: atom_id res chain seq x y z
N MET A 1 22.57 -12.38 -2.58
CA MET A 1 22.38 -13.80 -2.99
C MET A 1 22.36 -14.83 -1.84
N PRO A 2 23.32 -14.90 -0.88
CA PRO A 2 23.36 -16.01 0.09
C PRO A 2 22.21 -16.01 1.12
N GLY A 3 21.60 -14.86 1.44
CA GLY A 3 20.49 -14.77 2.39
C GLY A 3 19.16 -15.34 1.89
N ILE A 4 18.84 -15.15 0.62
CA ILE A 4 17.59 -15.66 0.02
C ILE A 4 17.68 -17.17 -0.24
N ILE A 5 18.82 -17.65 -0.77
CA ILE A 5 19.04 -19.09 -0.96
C ILE A 5 18.97 -19.81 0.39
N ARG A 6 19.57 -19.24 1.45
CA ARG A 6 19.41 -19.75 2.82
C ARG A 6 17.96 -19.70 3.30
N SER A 7 17.21 -18.64 3.03
CA SER A 7 15.80 -18.53 3.43
C SER A 7 14.89 -19.54 2.72
N ILE A 8 15.13 -19.79 1.42
CA ILE A 8 14.44 -20.81 0.63
C ILE A 8 14.78 -22.21 1.14
N ALA A 9 16.06 -22.49 1.39
CA ALA A 9 16.49 -23.77 1.94
C ALA A 9 15.92 -24.01 3.36
N VAL A 10 15.97 -23.01 4.24
CA VAL A 10 15.37 -23.08 5.58
C VAL A 10 13.86 -23.28 5.49
N GLY A 11 13.17 -22.61 4.56
CA GLY A 11 11.74 -22.78 4.35
C GLY A 11 11.36 -24.19 3.85
N LEU A 12 12.15 -24.78 2.95
CA LEU A 12 12.01 -26.18 2.53
C LEU A 12 12.23 -27.15 3.69
N PHE A 13 13.24 -26.93 4.53
CA PHE A 13 13.51 -27.74 5.72
C PHE A 13 12.41 -27.59 6.79
N ALA A 14 11.90 -26.38 7.00
CA ALA A 14 10.78 -26.12 7.91
C ALA A 14 9.50 -26.82 7.41
N PHE A 15 9.25 -26.84 6.10
CA PHE A 15 8.12 -27.56 5.51
C PHE A 15 8.21 -29.08 5.74
N ALA A 16 9.40 -29.67 5.53
CA ALA A 16 9.64 -31.08 5.81
C ALA A 16 9.51 -31.43 7.31
N ALA A 17 9.76 -30.47 8.21
CA ALA A 17 9.63 -30.66 9.66
C ALA A 17 8.19 -30.44 10.18
N LEU A 18 7.37 -29.64 9.49
CA LEU A 18 6.01 -29.29 9.89
C LEU A 18 4.93 -30.18 9.28
N THR A 19 5.26 -30.92 8.21
CA THR A 19 4.34 -31.87 7.59
C THR A 19 4.38 -33.22 8.31
N PRO A 20 3.22 -33.80 8.70
CA PRO A 20 3.20 -35.12 9.32
C PRO A 20 3.83 -36.17 8.39
N PRO A 21 4.68 -37.08 8.91
CA PRO A 21 5.25 -38.14 8.10
C PRO A 21 4.13 -38.99 7.46
N GLY A 22 4.20 -39.15 6.13
CA GLY A 22 3.22 -39.91 5.35
C GLY A 22 2.20 -39.09 4.54
N THR A 23 2.25 -37.75 4.60
CA THR A 23 1.36 -36.89 3.81
C THR A 23 2.02 -36.54 2.47
N SER A 24 1.36 -36.82 1.34
CA SER A 24 1.83 -36.33 0.02
C SER A 24 1.61 -34.82 -0.08
N ALA A 25 2.67 -34.07 -0.36
CA ALA A 25 2.58 -32.64 -0.60
C ALA A 25 2.59 -32.35 -2.10
N GLU A 26 1.64 -31.54 -2.56
CA GLU A 26 1.72 -30.91 -3.86
C GLU A 26 2.65 -29.70 -3.75
N VAL A 27 3.67 -29.63 -4.59
CA VAL A 27 4.66 -28.55 -4.59
C VAL A 27 4.67 -27.91 -5.97
N THR A 28 4.39 -26.61 -6.02
CA THR A 28 4.50 -25.77 -7.20
C THR A 28 5.63 -24.79 -7.02
N LEU A 29 6.51 -24.72 -8.03
CA LEU A 29 7.50 -23.67 -8.17
C LEU A 29 7.08 -22.80 -9.35
N SER A 30 6.98 -21.50 -9.13
CA SER A 30 6.71 -20.52 -10.19
C SER A 30 7.51 -19.24 -9.94
N GLY A 31 7.53 -18.35 -10.91
CA GLY A 31 8.29 -17.11 -10.78
C GLY A 31 8.18 -16.20 -11.98
N PHE A 32 9.04 -15.19 -12.00
CA PHE A 32 9.22 -14.37 -13.19
C PHE A 32 10.62 -13.75 -13.26
N LEU A 33 10.96 -13.33 -14.48
CA LEU A 33 11.99 -12.35 -14.77
C LEU A 33 11.33 -11.09 -15.33
N GLN A 34 11.77 -9.91 -14.89
CA GLN A 34 11.18 -8.65 -15.27
C GLN A 34 12.23 -7.57 -15.48
N GLN A 35 12.13 -6.86 -16.60
CA GLN A 35 12.79 -5.57 -16.81
C GLN A 35 11.84 -4.44 -16.40
N ASN A 36 12.31 -3.51 -15.58
CA ASN A 36 11.62 -2.26 -15.28
C ASN A 36 12.49 -1.07 -15.69
N THR A 37 11.91 -0.16 -16.45
CA THR A 37 12.53 1.11 -16.81
C THR A 37 11.53 2.24 -16.57
N ALA A 38 11.92 3.28 -15.84
CA ALA A 38 11.12 4.48 -15.64
C ALA A 38 12.01 5.72 -15.75
N PHE A 39 11.56 6.71 -16.51
CA PHE A 39 12.28 7.95 -16.76
C PHE A 39 11.39 9.17 -16.44
N ASN A 40 11.99 10.14 -15.77
CA ASN A 40 11.38 11.42 -15.46
C ASN A 40 11.31 12.28 -16.72
N THR A 41 10.16 12.87 -17.00
CA THR A 41 9.88 13.60 -18.25
C THR A 41 9.93 15.12 -18.09
N VAL A 42 9.91 15.64 -16.86
CA VAL A 42 9.86 17.09 -16.59
C VAL A 42 11.23 17.64 -16.21
N THR A 43 11.89 17.05 -15.22
CA THR A 43 13.23 17.44 -14.77
C THR A 43 14.16 16.23 -14.64
N GLU A 44 15.45 16.47 -14.44
CA GLU A 44 16.31 15.43 -13.84
C GLU A 44 15.79 15.08 -12.43
N ASN A 45 16.11 13.89 -11.93
CA ASN A 45 15.92 13.51 -10.54
C ASN A 45 16.93 14.26 -9.65
N PRO A 46 16.75 14.27 -8.31
CA PRO A 46 17.68 14.93 -7.40
C PRO A 46 19.15 14.46 -7.50
N ASP A 47 19.39 13.24 -8.01
CA ASP A 47 20.73 12.71 -8.27
C ASP A 47 21.32 13.08 -9.65
N GLY A 48 20.67 13.98 -10.40
CA GLY A 48 21.11 14.49 -11.71
C GLY A 48 20.81 13.56 -12.90
N ARG A 49 20.04 12.49 -12.70
CA ARG A 49 19.72 11.52 -13.76
C ARG A 49 18.26 11.62 -14.17
N HIS A 50 17.93 11.25 -15.40
CA HIS A 50 16.53 11.12 -15.81
C HIS A 50 15.90 9.78 -15.41
N TYR A 51 16.68 8.71 -15.19
CA TYR A 51 16.13 7.42 -14.80
C TYR A 51 15.68 7.41 -13.34
N LYS A 52 14.36 7.31 -13.14
CA LYS A 52 13.78 7.00 -11.82
C LYS A 52 14.09 5.56 -11.44
N TRP A 53 13.91 4.65 -12.39
CA TRP A 53 14.08 3.23 -12.18
C TRP A 53 14.74 2.60 -13.41
N LEU A 54 15.73 1.74 -13.19
CA LEU A 54 16.31 0.88 -14.22
C LEU A 54 16.82 -0.37 -13.51
N GLU A 55 16.00 -1.43 -13.49
CA GLU A 55 16.33 -2.67 -12.80
C GLU A 55 15.91 -3.90 -13.61
N GLU A 56 16.64 -4.98 -13.38
CA GLU A 56 16.20 -6.35 -13.66
C GLU A 56 15.76 -7.00 -12.35
N ARG A 57 14.64 -7.72 -12.36
CA ARG A 57 14.08 -8.38 -11.17
C ARG A 57 13.76 -9.83 -11.45
N ALA A 58 14.15 -10.69 -10.52
CA ALA A 58 13.77 -12.10 -10.50
C ALA A 58 12.96 -12.41 -9.25
N GLN A 59 11.82 -13.07 -9.40
CA GLN A 59 11.01 -13.59 -8.31
C GLN A 59 10.94 -15.12 -8.39
N LEU A 60 11.05 -15.76 -7.23
CA LEU A 60 10.76 -17.17 -7.05
C LEU A 60 9.66 -17.33 -6.00
N LYS A 61 8.67 -18.14 -6.33
CA LYS A 61 7.56 -18.53 -5.49
C LYS A 61 7.52 -20.05 -5.35
N LEU A 62 7.62 -20.53 -4.11
CA LEU A 62 7.34 -21.91 -3.75
C LEU A 62 6.00 -21.96 -3.01
N ASP A 63 5.12 -22.84 -3.46
CA ASP A 63 3.79 -23.07 -2.88
C ASP A 63 3.64 -24.56 -2.63
N ALA A 64 3.54 -24.97 -1.38
CA ALA A 64 3.48 -26.38 -1.00
C ALA A 64 2.25 -26.63 -0.12
N THR A 65 1.39 -27.56 -0.52
CA THR A 65 0.14 -27.87 0.19
C THR A 65 0.07 -29.36 0.50
N GLY A 66 -0.31 -29.72 1.73
CA GLY A 66 -0.46 -31.10 2.17
C GLY A 66 -1.43 -31.23 3.34
N GLY A 67 -2.55 -31.92 3.12
CA GLY A 67 -3.60 -32.06 4.12
C GLY A 67 -4.17 -30.69 4.54
N ALA A 68 -4.12 -30.39 5.83
CA ALA A 68 -4.58 -29.13 6.41
C ALA A 68 -3.54 -27.99 6.34
N TRP A 69 -2.33 -28.26 5.84
CA TRP A 69 -1.20 -27.33 5.87
C TRP A 69 -0.87 -26.77 4.49
N ARG A 70 -0.43 -25.50 4.45
CA ARG A 70 0.20 -24.90 3.28
C ARG A 70 1.40 -24.07 3.70
N VAL A 71 2.45 -24.06 2.89
CA VAL A 71 3.61 -23.19 3.04
C VAL A 71 3.81 -22.41 1.76
N LEU A 72 3.96 -21.10 1.88
CA LEU A 72 4.26 -20.22 0.77
C LEU A 72 5.52 -19.41 1.06
N LEU A 73 6.47 -19.45 0.15
CA LEU A 73 7.67 -18.63 0.14
C LEU A 73 7.69 -17.85 -1.16
N LYS A 74 7.83 -16.52 -1.08
CA LYS A 74 7.95 -15.63 -2.23
C LYS A 74 9.12 -14.68 -1.99
N GLY A 75 10.23 -14.95 -2.66
CA GLY A 75 11.45 -14.17 -2.57
C GLY A 75 11.77 -13.48 -3.89
N GLU A 76 12.40 -12.31 -3.81
CA GLU A 76 12.81 -11.55 -4.98
C GLU A 76 14.21 -10.95 -4.83
N VAL A 77 14.89 -10.82 -5.95
CA VAL A 77 16.14 -10.08 -6.11
C VAL A 77 15.96 -9.07 -7.23
N ALA A 78 16.51 -7.88 -7.05
CA ALA A 78 16.56 -6.86 -8.07
C ALA A 78 17.98 -6.32 -8.20
N TYR A 79 18.45 -6.24 -9.43
CA TYR A 79 19.72 -5.67 -9.81
C TYR A 79 19.48 -4.24 -10.32
N ASP A 80 20.05 -3.25 -9.63
CA ASP A 80 19.84 -1.84 -9.95
C ASP A 80 20.98 -1.32 -10.84
N HIS A 81 20.66 -0.97 -12.10
CA HIS A 81 21.64 -0.46 -13.06
C HIS A 81 22.05 1.00 -12.80
N LEU A 82 21.46 1.65 -11.80
CA LEU A 82 21.75 3.01 -11.40
C LEU A 82 22.78 3.04 -10.25
N GLY A 83 23.25 1.89 -9.78
CA GLY A 83 24.24 1.81 -8.70
C GLY A 83 23.68 2.26 -7.34
N ARG A 84 22.35 2.20 -7.16
CA ARG A 84 21.68 2.54 -5.89
C ARG A 84 21.55 1.36 -4.92
N GLN A 85 22.34 0.31 -5.18
CA GLN A 85 22.39 -0.99 -4.51
C GLN A 85 21.29 -1.97 -4.95
N ASP A 86 21.69 -3.24 -5.07
CA ASP A 86 20.78 -4.34 -5.34
C ASP A 86 19.83 -4.57 -4.18
N GLU A 87 18.55 -4.82 -4.49
CA GLU A 87 17.54 -5.14 -3.48
C GLU A 87 17.30 -6.64 -3.41
N SER A 88 17.02 -7.14 -2.21
CA SER A 88 16.65 -8.52 -2.01
C SER A 88 15.61 -8.59 -0.89
N GLU A 89 14.43 -9.16 -1.17
CA GLU A 89 13.32 -9.17 -0.21
C GLU A 89 12.61 -10.53 -0.21
N LEU A 90 12.35 -11.05 0.99
CA LEU A 90 11.30 -12.05 1.19
C LEU A 90 9.97 -11.28 1.29
N ARG A 91 9.16 -11.29 0.22
CA ARG A 91 7.87 -10.59 0.15
C ARG A 91 6.81 -11.28 0.99
N GLU A 92 6.75 -12.60 0.88
CA GLU A 92 5.85 -13.47 1.64
C GLU A 92 6.60 -14.73 2.06
N GLY A 93 6.28 -15.25 3.22
CA GLY A 93 6.93 -16.39 3.85
C GLY A 93 6.12 -16.82 5.05
N TYR A 94 5.15 -17.71 4.84
CA TYR A 94 4.19 -18.09 5.87
C TYR A 94 3.80 -19.56 5.81
N VAL A 95 3.26 -20.02 6.93
CA VAL A 95 2.61 -21.32 7.10
C VAL A 95 1.13 -21.07 7.39
N ASP A 96 0.27 -21.80 6.69
CA ASP A 96 -1.16 -21.88 6.93
C ASP A 96 -1.53 -23.22 7.57
N TYR A 97 -2.47 -23.18 8.48
CA TYR A 97 -3.23 -24.34 8.96
C TYR A 97 -4.72 -24.07 8.83
N ALA A 98 -5.45 -24.96 8.16
CA ALA A 98 -6.89 -24.86 7.97
C ALA A 98 -7.63 -25.98 8.71
N ALA A 99 -8.58 -25.59 9.57
CA ALA A 99 -9.52 -26.48 10.22
C ALA A 99 -10.95 -26.19 9.73
N ARG A 100 -11.93 -26.93 10.26
CA ARG A 100 -13.33 -26.84 9.81
C ARG A 100 -13.96 -25.44 10.00
N ASN A 101 -13.65 -24.76 11.09
CA ASN A 101 -14.30 -23.50 11.49
C ASN A 101 -13.31 -22.41 11.91
N TRP A 102 -12.01 -22.63 11.65
CA TRP A 102 -10.97 -21.65 11.87
C TRP A 102 -9.76 -21.94 10.99
N ASP A 103 -8.95 -20.93 10.73
CA ASP A 103 -7.64 -21.06 10.10
C ASP A 103 -6.62 -20.13 10.78
N LEU A 104 -5.35 -20.48 10.64
CA LEU A 104 -4.23 -19.73 11.16
C LEU A 104 -3.18 -19.56 10.07
N ARG A 105 -2.72 -18.32 9.88
CA ARG A 105 -1.56 -17.99 9.06
C ARG A 105 -0.50 -17.34 9.92
N ALA A 106 0.71 -17.89 9.95
CA ALA A 106 1.84 -17.32 10.68
C ALA A 106 3.04 -17.09 9.76
N GLY A 107 3.58 -15.86 9.80
CA GLY A 107 4.76 -15.47 9.03
C GLY A 107 4.57 -14.16 8.28
N ARG A 108 5.45 -13.90 7.33
CA ARG A 108 5.40 -12.70 6.50
C ARG A 108 4.32 -12.83 5.44
N GLN A 109 3.35 -11.93 5.42
CA GLN A 109 2.18 -12.03 4.55
C GLN A 109 1.70 -10.65 4.10
N VAL A 110 1.13 -10.56 2.90
CA VAL A 110 0.43 -9.34 2.48
C VAL A 110 -1.00 -9.41 3.01
N ILE A 111 -1.37 -8.42 3.84
CA ILE A 111 -2.73 -8.29 4.39
C ILE A 111 -3.39 -7.05 3.78
N THR A 112 -4.62 -7.19 3.33
CA THR A 112 -5.40 -6.10 2.74
C THR A 112 -6.80 -6.10 3.32
N TRP A 113 -7.24 -4.95 3.81
CA TRP A 113 -8.62 -4.65 4.17
C TRP A 113 -9.16 -3.53 3.27
N GLY A 114 -10.42 -3.15 3.46
CA GLY A 114 -11.06 -2.08 2.68
C GLY A 114 -11.54 -2.54 1.30
N LEU A 115 -12.27 -1.64 0.67
CA LEU A 115 -12.97 -1.75 -0.61
C LEU A 115 -12.49 -0.70 -1.62
N GLY A 116 -11.81 0.35 -1.14
CA GLY A 116 -11.32 1.44 -1.96
C GLY A 116 -10.22 1.05 -2.95
N ASP A 117 -10.24 1.71 -4.10
CA ASP A 117 -9.25 1.57 -5.16
C ASP A 117 -8.22 2.70 -5.07
N LEU A 118 -7.00 2.38 -4.66
CA LEU A 118 -5.90 3.31 -4.35
C LEU A 118 -6.21 4.38 -3.28
N VAL A 119 -7.37 4.29 -2.63
CA VAL A 119 -7.75 5.07 -1.44
C VAL A 119 -8.00 4.10 -0.31
N PHE A 120 -7.34 4.32 0.83
CA PHE A 120 -7.29 3.36 1.93
C PHE A 120 -7.93 3.96 3.20
N VAL A 121 -9.17 3.56 3.49
CA VAL A 121 -9.91 4.01 4.69
C VAL A 121 -9.76 2.99 5.83
N ASN A 122 -10.10 1.72 5.59
CA ASN A 122 -9.94 0.67 6.60
C ASN A 122 -8.65 -0.17 6.43
N ASP A 123 -7.90 0.03 5.34
CA ASP A 123 -6.64 -0.66 5.09
C ASP A 123 -5.45 0.04 5.74
N VAL A 124 -5.00 -0.52 6.87
CA VAL A 124 -3.95 0.04 7.73
C VAL A 124 -2.56 -0.57 7.52
N PHE A 125 -2.45 -1.58 6.65
CA PHE A 125 -1.22 -2.32 6.45
C PHE A 125 -0.24 -1.52 5.56
N PRO A 126 1.08 -1.70 5.72
CA PRO A 126 2.08 -0.88 5.06
C PRO A 126 1.97 -0.93 3.53
N LYS A 127 2.22 0.22 2.93
CA LYS A 127 2.21 0.45 1.49
C LYS A 127 3.60 0.82 0.98
N ASP A 128 3.85 0.62 -0.30
CA ASP A 128 5.04 1.09 -1.00
C ASP A 128 4.62 2.18 -1.98
N HIS A 129 4.60 3.43 -1.49
CA HIS A 129 4.20 4.58 -2.31
C HIS A 129 5.27 4.92 -3.34
N GLU A 130 6.55 4.64 -3.04
CA GLU A 130 7.62 4.78 -4.01
C GLU A 130 7.40 3.88 -5.23
N ALA A 131 7.04 2.61 -5.01
CA ALA A 131 6.74 1.69 -6.09
C ALA A 131 5.58 2.18 -6.96
N LEU A 132 4.49 2.68 -6.34
CA LEU A 132 3.35 3.25 -7.06
C LEU A 132 3.77 4.45 -7.93
N PHE A 133 4.47 5.42 -7.34
CA PHE A 133 4.79 6.68 -8.03
C PHE A 133 5.95 6.55 -9.03
N ALA A 134 6.77 5.50 -8.91
CA ALA A 134 7.77 5.12 -9.91
C ALA A 134 7.16 4.33 -11.09
N GLY A 135 5.88 3.93 -11.01
CA GLY A 135 5.24 3.14 -12.06
C GLY A 135 5.62 1.66 -12.04
N ARG A 136 5.92 1.08 -10.87
CA ARG A 136 6.06 -0.38 -10.73
C ARG A 136 4.68 -1.05 -10.80
N PRO A 137 4.61 -2.36 -11.14
CA PRO A 137 3.36 -3.10 -11.13
C PRO A 137 2.60 -2.95 -9.79
N LEU A 138 1.28 -2.85 -9.84
CA LEU A 138 0.46 -2.52 -8.67
C LEU A 138 0.59 -3.54 -7.51
N GLU A 139 0.97 -4.78 -7.79
CA GLU A 139 1.30 -5.81 -6.79
C GLU A 139 2.41 -5.40 -5.81
N TYR A 140 3.24 -4.40 -6.16
CA TYR A 140 4.29 -3.88 -5.30
C TYR A 140 3.80 -2.85 -4.28
N LEU A 141 2.62 -2.26 -4.50
CA LEU A 141 2.07 -1.25 -3.59
C LEU A 141 1.81 -1.81 -2.20
N LYS A 142 1.50 -3.09 -2.04
CA LYS A 142 1.29 -3.70 -0.72
C LYS A 142 2.59 -4.34 -0.24
N ARG A 143 2.97 -4.08 1.01
CA ARG A 143 4.15 -4.69 1.64
C ARG A 143 3.73 -5.81 2.57
N GLY A 144 4.52 -6.88 2.62
CA GLY A 144 4.29 -7.97 3.57
C GLY A 144 4.52 -7.51 5.01
N VAL A 145 3.81 -8.08 5.97
CA VAL A 145 4.03 -7.87 7.41
C VAL A 145 4.26 -9.20 8.09
N ASP A 146 5.17 -9.22 9.06
CA ASP A 146 5.38 -10.39 9.91
C ASP A 146 4.23 -10.41 10.93
N ALA A 147 3.31 -11.36 10.78
CA ALA A 147 2.09 -11.39 11.58
C ALA A 147 1.57 -12.82 11.79
N VAL A 148 0.76 -12.97 12.84
CA VAL A 148 -0.15 -14.09 13.03
C VAL A 148 -1.55 -13.61 12.70
N LYS A 149 -2.25 -14.33 11.83
CA LYS A 149 -3.63 -14.08 11.44
C LYS A 149 -4.47 -15.29 11.80
N LEU A 150 -5.53 -15.09 12.58
CA LEU A 150 -6.48 -16.12 13.01
C LEU A 150 -7.87 -15.78 12.44
N GLY A 151 -8.37 -16.64 11.57
CA GLY A 151 -9.76 -16.62 11.09
C GLY A 151 -10.63 -17.56 11.92
N VAL A 152 -11.82 -17.12 12.35
CA VAL A 152 -12.81 -17.96 13.06
C VAL A 152 -14.21 -17.72 12.50
N TYR A 153 -14.95 -18.80 12.23
CA TYR A 153 -16.16 -18.76 11.41
C TYR A 153 -17.41 -19.34 12.11
N PRO A 154 -17.86 -18.78 13.26
CA PRO A 154 -19.12 -19.19 13.86
C PRO A 154 -20.33 -18.68 13.04
N GLY A 155 -21.50 -19.30 13.23
CA GLY A 155 -22.70 -18.98 12.45
C GLY A 155 -23.25 -17.56 12.61
N LEU A 156 -22.80 -16.77 13.60
CA LEU A 156 -23.22 -15.38 13.84
C LEU A 156 -22.44 -14.34 13.02
N ALA A 157 -21.15 -14.55 12.77
CA ALA A 157 -20.29 -13.67 11.98
C ALA A 157 -18.92 -14.33 11.84
N SER A 158 -18.15 -13.91 10.85
CA SER A 158 -16.74 -14.29 10.71
C SER A 158 -15.85 -13.26 11.41
N PHE A 159 -14.75 -13.74 11.98
CA PHE A 159 -13.80 -12.94 12.73
C PHE A 159 -12.40 -13.17 12.17
N GLU A 160 -11.64 -12.10 11.94
CA GLU A 160 -10.23 -12.16 11.56
C GLU A 160 -9.42 -11.30 12.54
N LEU A 161 -8.59 -11.94 13.34
CA LEU A 161 -7.65 -11.28 14.25
C LEU A 161 -6.26 -11.30 13.61
N VAL A 162 -5.64 -10.13 13.47
CA VAL A 162 -4.26 -9.95 13.02
C VAL A 162 -3.44 -9.40 14.16
N VAL A 163 -2.33 -10.05 14.48
CA VAL A 163 -1.35 -9.57 15.46
C VAL A 163 0.03 -9.57 14.81
N ALA A 164 0.60 -8.38 14.63
CA ALA A 164 1.97 -8.17 14.19
C ALA A 164 2.83 -7.84 15.42
N PRO A 165 3.82 -8.66 15.81
CA PRO A 165 4.65 -8.39 16.98
C PRO A 165 5.59 -7.19 16.78
N THR A 166 5.95 -6.86 15.54
CA THR A 166 6.88 -5.78 15.18
C THR A 166 6.24 -4.79 14.23
N PHE A 167 6.52 -3.50 14.43
CA PHE A 167 6.06 -2.45 13.53
C PHE A 167 6.77 -2.53 12.17
N ARG A 168 6.01 -2.33 11.09
CA ARG A 168 6.54 -2.11 9.74
C ARG A 168 5.92 -0.86 9.13
N GLU A 169 6.78 0.04 8.65
CA GLU A 169 6.38 1.29 8.00
C GLU A 169 5.96 1.10 6.54
N SER A 170 5.22 2.07 6.02
CA SER A 170 5.11 2.28 4.57
C SER A 170 6.43 2.80 4.01
N ARG A 171 6.79 2.37 2.79
CA ARG A 171 7.89 3.00 2.04
C ARG A 171 7.36 4.28 1.41
N THR A 172 7.93 5.42 1.82
CA THR A 172 7.71 6.72 1.19
C THR A 172 8.74 6.94 0.09
N PRO A 173 8.46 7.78 -0.92
CA PRO A 173 9.44 8.09 -1.96
C PRO A 173 10.78 8.56 -1.38
N ASP A 174 11.88 7.99 -1.87
CA ASP A 174 13.25 8.38 -1.52
C ASP A 174 13.58 9.81 -2.06
N PRO A 175 13.99 10.76 -1.22
CA PRO A 175 14.33 12.13 -1.63
C PRO A 175 15.55 12.20 -2.56
N ASN A 176 16.35 11.14 -2.71
CA ASN A 176 17.41 11.09 -3.73
C ASN A 176 16.89 10.74 -5.13
N ARG A 177 15.66 10.20 -5.22
CA ARG A 177 15.03 9.75 -6.48
C ARG A 177 13.82 10.60 -6.85
N PHE A 178 13.17 11.21 -5.86
CA PHE A 178 11.99 12.04 -6.03
C PHE A 178 12.25 13.43 -5.51
N TRP A 179 11.87 14.44 -6.30
CA TRP A 179 11.68 15.79 -5.78
C TRP A 179 10.51 15.76 -4.81
N LEU A 180 10.75 16.18 -3.57
CA LEU A 180 9.77 16.17 -2.50
C LEU A 180 9.77 17.52 -1.81
N PHE A 181 8.61 17.89 -1.28
CA PHE A 181 8.50 19.10 -0.48
C PHE A 181 9.15 18.87 0.87
N ASP A 182 10.07 19.78 1.21
CA ASP A 182 10.74 19.81 2.49
C ASP A 182 10.50 21.18 3.14
N PRO A 183 9.74 21.25 4.25
CA PRO A 183 9.51 22.52 4.92
C PRO A 183 10.75 23.06 5.65
N LEU A 184 11.79 22.23 5.88
CA LEU A 184 13.00 22.58 6.65
C LEU A 184 14.28 22.07 5.96
N PRO A 185 14.55 22.43 4.69
CA PRO A 185 15.61 21.83 3.89
C PRO A 185 17.03 22.14 4.40
N ALA A 186 17.19 23.22 5.16
CA ALA A 186 18.48 23.60 5.76
C ALA A 186 18.93 22.65 6.89
N VAL A 187 18.01 21.86 7.45
CA VAL A 187 18.30 20.96 8.57
C VAL A 187 18.68 19.58 8.04
N THR A 188 19.97 19.28 8.02
CA THR A 188 20.53 18.03 7.46
C THR A 188 20.60 16.90 8.48
N ASN A 189 20.66 17.19 9.78
CA ASN A 189 20.66 16.18 10.84
C ASN A 189 19.25 15.61 11.03
N ARG A 190 19.00 14.46 10.39
CA ARG A 190 17.68 13.79 10.39
C ARG A 190 17.80 12.37 10.90
N THR A 191 16.93 12.01 11.83
CA THR A 191 16.92 10.68 12.44
C THR A 191 15.50 10.10 12.43
N THR A 192 15.37 8.79 12.32
CA THR A 192 14.08 8.10 12.35
C THR A 192 13.99 7.21 13.58
N VAL A 193 12.92 7.38 14.36
CA VAL A 193 12.61 6.57 15.53
C VAL A 193 11.37 5.74 15.22
N LYS A 194 11.54 4.41 15.17
CA LYS A 194 10.45 3.47 14.94
C LYS A 194 9.86 2.99 16.28
N PRO A 195 8.56 2.67 16.33
CA PRO A 195 7.97 1.99 17.46
C PRO A 195 8.63 0.63 17.71
N GLU A 196 8.88 0.32 18.99
CA GLU A 196 9.35 -1.00 19.41
C GLU A 196 8.21 -2.03 19.49
N GLN A 197 6.98 -1.55 19.71
CA GLN A 197 5.79 -2.40 19.75
C GLN A 197 5.22 -2.58 18.34
N GLY A 198 4.64 -3.75 18.09
CA GLY A 198 3.84 -3.97 16.89
C GLY A 198 2.39 -3.49 17.03
N ASP A 199 1.51 -4.10 16.25
CA ASP A 199 0.13 -3.67 16.09
C ASP A 199 -0.84 -4.86 16.01
N ALA A 200 -2.11 -4.56 16.27
CA ALA A 200 -3.16 -5.56 16.24
C ALA A 200 -4.40 -4.99 15.55
N GLY A 201 -5.08 -5.85 14.83
CA GLY A 201 -6.33 -5.53 14.16
C GLY A 201 -7.36 -6.64 14.33
N LEU A 202 -8.63 -6.28 14.43
CA LEU A 202 -9.76 -7.20 14.42
C LEU A 202 -10.73 -6.76 13.33
N ARG A 203 -11.11 -7.70 12.47
CA ARG A 203 -12.20 -7.53 11.51
C ARG A 203 -13.33 -8.49 11.87
N VAL A 204 -14.55 -7.98 11.94
CA VAL A 204 -15.78 -8.77 12.09
C VAL A 204 -16.61 -8.56 10.85
N TYR A 205 -17.03 -9.61 10.17
CA TYR A 205 -17.74 -9.48 8.89
C TYR A 205 -18.81 -10.55 8.70
N ARG A 206 -19.84 -10.18 7.94
CA ARG A 206 -20.97 -11.06 7.64
C ARG A 206 -21.69 -10.56 6.38
N ASP A 207 -22.22 -11.49 5.60
CA ASP A 207 -23.29 -11.17 4.65
C ASP A 207 -24.59 -10.84 5.40
N ILE A 208 -25.18 -9.69 5.07
CA ILE A 208 -26.46 -9.23 5.60
C ILE A 208 -27.35 -8.90 4.40
N ALA A 209 -28.27 -9.82 4.07
CA ALA A 209 -29.22 -9.67 2.98
C ALA A 209 -28.56 -9.42 1.61
N GLY A 210 -27.44 -10.11 1.31
CA GLY A 210 -26.71 -9.96 0.05
C GLY A 210 -25.74 -8.77 0.02
N TYR A 211 -25.49 -8.14 1.17
CA TYR A 211 -24.46 -7.12 1.35
C TYR A 211 -23.39 -7.60 2.31
N ASP A 212 -22.14 -7.53 1.88
CA ASP A 212 -20.97 -7.80 2.71
C ASP A 212 -20.71 -6.62 3.65
N ALA A 213 -21.07 -6.80 4.92
CA ALA A 213 -20.84 -5.82 5.98
C ALA A 213 -19.61 -6.22 6.81
N ALA A 214 -18.79 -5.24 7.20
CA ALA A 214 -17.68 -5.46 8.10
C ALA A 214 -17.44 -4.30 9.07
N MET A 215 -16.95 -4.61 10.26
CA MET A 215 -16.41 -3.67 11.23
C MET A 215 -14.93 -3.96 11.46
N TYR A 216 -14.16 -2.92 11.70
CA TYR A 216 -12.72 -2.98 11.88
C TYR A 216 -12.31 -2.27 13.17
N LEU A 217 -11.42 -2.88 13.91
CA LEU A 217 -10.70 -2.25 15.02
C LEU A 217 -9.22 -2.39 14.74
N TYR A 218 -8.46 -1.32 14.93
CA TYR A 218 -7.00 -1.35 14.83
C TYR A 218 -6.37 -0.57 15.97
N ARG A 219 -5.30 -1.11 16.52
CA ARG A 219 -4.43 -0.48 17.51
C ARG A 219 -3.00 -0.61 17.01
N GLY A 220 -2.34 0.51 16.78
CA GLY A 220 -0.95 0.51 16.35
C GLY A 220 -0.45 1.93 16.15
N PHE A 221 0.09 2.19 14.97
CA PHE A 221 0.74 3.45 14.61
C PHE A 221 0.35 3.87 13.19
N HIS A 222 0.53 5.16 12.90
CA HIS A 222 0.55 5.63 11.52
C HIS A 222 1.69 4.93 10.75
N ARG A 223 1.48 4.64 9.46
CA ARG A 223 2.49 3.95 8.62
C ARG A 223 3.43 4.89 7.88
N THR A 224 3.07 6.15 7.78
CA THR A 224 3.90 7.23 7.24
C THR A 224 4.43 8.05 8.43
N PRO A 225 5.72 8.42 8.45
CA PRO A 225 6.28 9.14 9.58
C PRO A 225 5.75 10.58 9.64
N SER A 226 5.61 11.09 10.84
CA SER A 226 5.49 12.51 11.14
C SER A 226 6.86 13.09 11.46
N MET A 227 6.98 14.41 11.37
CA MET A 227 8.24 15.13 11.50
C MET A 227 8.22 16.05 12.72
N ARG A 228 9.22 15.92 13.60
CA ARG A 228 9.39 16.79 14.78
C ARG A 228 10.76 17.45 14.80
N PRO A 229 10.86 18.78 14.66
CA PRO A 229 12.10 19.50 14.93
C PRO A 229 12.39 19.54 16.44
N ASP A 230 13.67 19.66 16.80
CA ASP A 230 14.13 19.84 18.18
C ASP A 230 13.80 21.22 18.76
N SER A 231 13.78 22.25 17.91
CA SER A 231 13.39 23.61 18.25
C SER A 231 12.67 24.26 17.06
N MET A 232 11.69 25.12 17.34
CA MET A 232 10.97 25.86 16.29
C MET A 232 11.66 27.14 15.83
N LEU A 233 12.54 27.71 16.65
CA LEU A 233 13.21 28.98 16.34
C LEU A 233 14.49 28.77 15.53
N ALA A 234 15.24 27.73 15.87
CA ALA A 234 16.49 27.38 15.22
C ALA A 234 16.63 25.85 15.23
N PRO A 235 15.90 25.13 14.36
CA PRO A 235 15.95 23.68 14.31
C PRO A 235 17.35 23.22 13.89
N THR A 236 17.95 22.36 14.69
CA THR A 236 19.26 21.75 14.36
C THR A 236 19.13 20.27 14.07
N LYS A 237 18.00 19.66 14.46
CA LYS A 237 17.71 18.25 14.27
C LYS A 237 16.25 18.03 13.96
N ILE A 238 15.97 17.13 13.03
CA ILE A 238 14.63 16.62 12.76
C ILE A 238 14.56 15.14 13.17
N THR A 239 13.48 14.80 13.88
CA THR A 239 13.16 13.41 14.23
C THR A 239 11.89 12.99 13.49
N TYR A 240 12.01 12.00 12.62
CA TYR A 240 10.88 11.29 12.04
C TYR A 240 10.40 10.23 13.02
N PHE A 241 9.10 10.18 13.28
CA PHE A 241 8.50 9.22 14.21
C PHE A 241 7.11 8.81 13.76
N TYR A 242 6.57 7.73 14.31
CA TYR A 242 5.27 7.18 13.90
C TYR A 242 4.27 7.30 15.07
N PRO A 243 3.30 8.24 15.00
CA PRO A 243 2.37 8.45 16.09
C PRO A 243 1.44 7.25 16.36
N LYS A 244 1.05 7.08 17.63
CA LYS A 244 0.09 6.05 18.07
C LYS A 244 -1.30 6.32 17.52
N LEU A 245 -1.94 5.27 17.01
CA LEU A 245 -3.20 5.36 16.28
C LEU A 245 -4.14 4.24 16.70
N PHE A 246 -5.38 4.60 17.01
CA PHE A 246 -6.51 3.66 17.09
C PHE A 246 -7.46 3.96 15.94
N ILE A 247 -8.00 2.93 15.28
CA ILE A 247 -9.01 3.10 14.23
C ILE A 247 -10.24 2.27 14.57
N TYR A 248 -11.41 2.89 14.40
CA TYR A 248 -12.71 2.25 14.44
C TYR A 248 -13.34 2.43 13.08
N GLY A 249 -13.57 1.32 12.38
CA GLY A 249 -13.91 1.31 10.97
C GLY A 249 -15.14 0.47 10.68
N ALA A 250 -15.77 0.77 9.55
CA ALA A 250 -16.85 -0.03 8.98
C ALA A 250 -16.80 0.01 7.45
N SER A 251 -17.31 -1.05 6.82
CA SER A 251 -17.53 -1.11 5.38
C SER A 251 -18.80 -1.87 5.03
N LEU A 252 -19.39 -1.53 3.89
CA LEU A 252 -20.51 -2.23 3.28
C LEU A 252 -20.25 -2.34 1.78
N SER A 253 -20.36 -3.54 1.20
CA SER A 253 -20.31 -3.76 -0.24
C SER A 253 -21.50 -4.57 -0.70
N GLY A 254 -22.04 -4.28 -1.87
CA GLY A 254 -23.10 -5.11 -2.44
C GLY A 254 -23.61 -4.57 -3.76
N ARG A 255 -24.46 -5.38 -4.40
CA ARG A 255 -25.08 -5.00 -5.66
C ARG A 255 -26.06 -3.85 -5.44
N ALA A 256 -25.93 -2.79 -6.23
CA ALA A 256 -26.89 -1.70 -6.31
C ALA A 256 -27.18 -1.39 -7.77
N GLY A 257 -28.43 -1.59 -8.20
CA GLY A 257 -28.82 -1.43 -9.61
C GLY A 257 -28.03 -2.35 -10.55
N GLY A 258 -27.33 -1.74 -11.52
CA GLY A 258 -26.47 -2.42 -12.50
C GLY A 258 -25.00 -2.50 -12.11
N GLY A 259 -24.64 -2.16 -10.87
CA GLY A 259 -23.26 -2.11 -10.40
C GLY A 259 -23.07 -2.60 -8.97
N VAL A 260 -21.90 -2.31 -8.42
CA VAL A 260 -21.51 -2.60 -7.04
C VAL A 260 -21.25 -1.29 -6.30
N LEU A 261 -21.95 -1.10 -5.19
CA LEU A 261 -21.76 0.03 -4.28
C LEU A 261 -20.82 -0.39 -3.16
N ASN A 262 -19.81 0.43 -2.90
CA ASN A 262 -18.85 0.29 -1.81
C ASN A 262 -18.95 1.49 -0.89
N LEU A 263 -19.15 1.26 0.41
CA LEU A 263 -19.15 2.29 1.44
C LEU A 263 -18.09 1.95 2.48
N GLU A 264 -17.27 2.93 2.85
CA GLU A 264 -16.37 2.83 3.99
C GLU A 264 -16.47 4.06 4.88
N ALA A 265 -16.32 3.86 6.19
CA ALA A 265 -16.14 4.93 7.15
C ALA A 265 -15.15 4.51 8.22
N ALA A 266 -14.32 5.44 8.69
CA ALA A 266 -13.41 5.19 9.79
C ALA A 266 -13.17 6.44 10.64
N PHE A 267 -13.09 6.26 11.96
CA PHE A 267 -12.56 7.26 12.88
C PHE A 267 -11.14 6.90 13.27
N TYR A 268 -10.20 7.75 12.87
CA TYR A 268 -8.79 7.66 13.24
C TYR A 268 -8.58 8.51 14.49
N ASP A 269 -8.33 7.84 15.60
CA ASP A 269 -8.10 8.41 16.92
C ASP A 269 -6.60 8.56 17.16
N SER A 270 -6.12 9.80 17.06
CA SER A 270 -4.72 10.14 17.31
C SER A 270 -4.43 10.13 18.80
N ARG A 271 -3.90 9.00 19.29
CA ARG A 271 -3.81 8.71 20.73
C ARG A 271 -2.81 9.58 21.48
N GLN A 272 -1.89 10.23 20.76
CA GLN A 272 -0.86 11.09 21.34
C GLN A 272 -1.22 12.58 21.31
N ASP A 273 -2.22 13.00 20.52
CA ASP A 273 -2.68 14.38 20.47
C ASP A 273 -4.17 14.48 20.13
N ARG A 274 -5.02 14.04 21.07
CA ARG A 274 -6.48 14.15 20.92
C ARG A 274 -6.98 15.60 20.97
N SER A 275 -6.24 16.48 21.65
CA SER A 275 -6.53 17.92 21.74
C SER A 275 -6.21 18.68 20.45
N GLY A 276 -5.40 18.10 19.56
CA GLY A 276 -5.00 18.72 18.30
C GLY A 276 -4.06 19.91 18.48
N SER A 277 -3.24 19.89 19.53
CA SER A 277 -2.37 21.01 19.94
C SER A 277 -0.88 20.75 19.64
N ASP A 278 -0.52 19.54 19.22
CA ASP A 278 0.83 19.20 18.75
C ASP A 278 0.82 19.10 17.23
N PHE A 279 1.29 20.15 16.54
CA PHE A 279 1.32 20.21 15.08
C PHE A 279 2.19 19.11 14.44
N THR A 280 3.05 18.43 15.23
CA THR A 280 3.90 17.33 14.76
C THR A 280 3.19 15.98 14.76
N VAL A 281 1.96 15.90 15.28
CA VAL A 281 1.14 14.70 15.33
C VAL A 281 -0.12 14.92 14.48
N PRO A 282 -0.49 14.00 13.56
CA PRO A 282 -1.73 14.12 12.82
C PRO A 282 -2.92 14.15 13.77
N ASN A 283 -3.82 15.12 13.60
CA ASN A 283 -5.04 15.20 14.39
C ASN A 283 -5.93 13.97 14.16
N SER A 284 -6.82 13.72 15.13
CA SER A 284 -7.89 12.75 14.93
C SER A 284 -8.76 13.17 13.74
N GLN A 285 -9.26 12.19 12.97
CA GLN A 285 -9.99 12.46 11.73
C GLN A 285 -11.11 11.43 11.49
N THR A 286 -12.18 11.86 10.85
CA THR A 286 -13.20 10.96 10.28
C THR A 286 -12.99 10.88 8.78
N ARG A 287 -12.93 9.66 8.27
CA ARG A 287 -12.73 9.33 6.86
C ARG A 287 -13.95 8.61 6.33
N VAL A 288 -14.42 8.97 5.15
CA VAL A 288 -15.54 8.33 4.47
C VAL A 288 -15.21 8.12 2.99
N LEU A 289 -15.66 7.01 2.44
CA LEU A 289 -15.53 6.69 1.01
C LEU A 289 -16.83 6.10 0.49
N VAL A 290 -17.26 6.58 -0.67
CA VAL A 290 -18.35 6.03 -1.47
C VAL A 290 -17.78 5.68 -2.83
N GLY A 291 -17.80 4.40 -3.19
CA GLY A 291 -17.35 3.87 -4.46
C GLY A 291 -18.49 3.22 -5.23
N TYR A 292 -18.51 3.36 -6.55
CA TYR A 292 -19.46 2.69 -7.42
C TYR A 292 -18.77 2.16 -8.67
N GLN A 293 -18.90 0.85 -8.89
CA GLN A 293 -18.33 0.15 -10.03
C GLN A 293 -19.44 -0.36 -10.95
N ILE A 294 -19.28 -0.15 -12.26
CA ILE A 294 -20.20 -0.62 -13.30
C ILE A 294 -19.44 -1.16 -14.51
N GLN A 295 -20.13 -2.00 -15.27
CA GLN A 295 -19.70 -2.45 -16.59
C GLN A 295 -20.77 -2.04 -17.62
N PRO A 296 -20.70 -0.82 -18.19
CA PRO A 296 -21.75 -0.32 -19.06
C PRO A 296 -21.80 -1.01 -20.43
N VAL A 297 -20.67 -1.54 -20.90
CA VAL A 297 -20.55 -2.35 -22.13
C VAL A 297 -19.59 -3.51 -21.87
N GLU A 298 -19.57 -4.49 -22.78
CA GLU A 298 -18.66 -5.64 -22.70
C GLU A 298 -17.21 -5.18 -22.51
N ASP A 299 -16.50 -5.83 -21.57
CA ASP A 299 -15.09 -5.59 -21.26
C ASP A 299 -14.69 -4.16 -20.83
N LEU A 300 -15.63 -3.24 -20.64
CA LEU A 300 -15.38 -1.91 -20.08
C LEU A 300 -15.78 -1.85 -18.60
N SER A 301 -14.81 -1.75 -17.71
CA SER A 301 -15.05 -1.49 -16.28
C SER A 301 -14.83 -0.01 -15.96
N LEU A 302 -15.81 0.62 -15.31
CA LEU A 302 -15.70 1.96 -14.75
C LEU A 302 -15.87 1.89 -13.23
N ASN A 303 -14.95 2.52 -12.49
CA ASN A 303 -15.00 2.66 -11.04
C ASN A 303 -14.89 4.15 -10.68
N PHE A 304 -15.83 4.65 -9.88
CA PHE A 304 -15.84 6.03 -9.39
C PHE A 304 -15.83 6.03 -7.88
N GLN A 305 -15.05 6.90 -7.25
CA GLN A 305 -15.05 7.05 -5.80
C GLN A 305 -15.03 8.51 -5.39
N TYR A 306 -15.78 8.81 -4.33
CA TYR A 306 -15.68 10.05 -3.57
C TYR A 306 -15.14 9.70 -2.18
N TYR A 307 -14.06 10.36 -1.78
CA TYR A 307 -13.43 10.24 -0.47
C TYR A 307 -13.39 11.59 0.21
N ALA A 308 -13.71 11.62 1.50
CA ALA A 308 -13.56 12.82 2.32
C ALA A 308 -12.94 12.49 3.66
N GLU A 309 -12.06 13.38 4.12
CA GLU A 309 -11.48 13.34 5.45
C GLU A 309 -11.73 14.65 6.18
N ARG A 310 -12.27 14.55 7.39
CA ARG A 310 -12.54 15.69 8.26
C ARG A 310 -11.62 15.64 9.46
N MET A 311 -10.83 16.70 9.61
CA MET A 311 -9.97 16.91 10.77
C MET A 311 -10.80 17.35 11.99
N HIS A 312 -10.58 16.69 13.12
CA HIS A 312 -11.12 17.10 14.43
C HIS A 312 -10.14 18.04 15.15
N ALA A 313 -10.66 18.84 16.09
CA ALA A 313 -9.87 19.86 16.80
C ALA A 313 -9.12 20.82 15.87
N TYR A 314 -9.74 21.18 14.73
CA TYR A 314 -9.10 22.00 13.70
C TYR A 314 -8.67 23.39 14.20
N ASP A 315 -9.43 24.00 15.12
CA ASP A 315 -9.08 25.33 15.63
C ASP A 315 -7.83 25.28 16.52
N SER A 316 -7.67 24.22 17.33
CA SER A 316 -6.43 23.96 18.06
C SER A 316 -5.26 23.71 17.12
N TYR A 317 -5.47 22.92 16.06
CA TYR A 317 -4.45 22.68 15.04
C TYR A 317 -4.00 24.00 14.40
N ARG A 318 -4.94 24.86 14.02
CA ARG A 318 -4.64 26.17 13.42
C ARG A 318 -3.90 27.10 14.38
N GLY A 319 -4.20 27.02 15.68
CA GLY A 319 -3.49 27.77 16.72
C GLY A 319 -2.08 27.25 17.01
N ALA A 320 -1.87 25.93 16.88
CA ALA A 320 -0.58 25.27 17.12
C ALA A 320 0.34 25.28 15.90
N LEU A 321 -0.20 25.44 14.68
CA LEU A 321 0.57 25.40 13.44
C LEU A 321 1.55 26.59 13.35
N PRO A 322 2.86 26.34 13.26
CA PRO A 322 3.85 27.41 13.13
C PRO A 322 3.66 28.26 11.88
N ALA A 323 4.00 29.54 11.96
CA ALA A 323 3.97 30.44 10.82
C ALA A 323 4.87 29.91 9.68
N GLY A 324 4.40 30.02 8.44
CA GLY A 324 5.10 29.53 7.25
C GLY A 324 4.88 28.05 6.93
N PHE A 325 4.35 27.25 7.86
CA PHE A 325 3.98 25.87 7.56
C PHE A 325 2.69 25.82 6.73
N PRO A 326 2.61 24.92 5.74
CA PRO A 326 1.39 24.73 4.98
C PRO A 326 0.24 24.27 5.86
N ALA A 327 -0.91 24.94 5.69
CA ALA A 327 -2.12 24.62 6.43
C ALA A 327 -2.98 23.61 5.65
N GLU A 328 -3.38 22.55 6.35
CA GLU A 328 -4.40 21.62 5.86
C GLU A 328 -5.79 22.23 5.96
N LYS A 329 -6.73 21.71 5.17
CA LYS A 329 -8.15 22.11 5.26
C LYS A 329 -8.84 21.29 6.33
N ARG A 330 -9.88 21.88 6.94
CA ARG A 330 -10.74 21.18 7.90
C ARG A 330 -11.40 19.94 7.29
N VAL A 331 -11.75 20.02 6.01
CA VAL A 331 -12.26 18.89 5.22
C VAL A 331 -11.51 18.84 3.90
N ASN A 332 -10.87 17.71 3.60
CA ASN A 332 -10.31 17.43 2.28
C ASN A 332 -11.24 16.52 1.49
N HIS A 333 -11.47 16.88 0.23
CA HIS A 333 -12.36 16.17 -0.69
C HIS A 333 -11.57 15.63 -1.86
N TYR A 334 -11.69 14.33 -2.12
CA TYR A 334 -11.04 13.65 -3.23
C TYR A 334 -12.08 12.95 -4.10
N PHE A 335 -11.85 12.99 -5.39
CA PHE A 335 -12.59 12.25 -6.39
C PHE A 335 -11.61 11.37 -7.14
N THR A 336 -11.97 10.11 -7.36
CA THR A 336 -11.16 9.19 -8.16
C THR A 336 -12.01 8.52 -9.21
N ALA A 337 -11.41 8.22 -10.35
CA ALA A 337 -12.03 7.40 -11.37
C ALA A 337 -11.00 6.42 -11.94
N ARG A 338 -11.43 5.21 -12.25
CA ARG A 338 -10.69 4.26 -13.08
C ARG A 338 -11.56 3.80 -14.23
N ALA A 339 -11.01 3.83 -15.44
CA ALA A 339 -11.56 3.15 -16.59
C ALA A 339 -10.60 2.05 -17.03
N THR A 340 -11.10 0.85 -17.26
CA THR A 340 -10.32 -0.27 -17.80
C THR A 340 -11.10 -0.92 -18.94
N GLN A 341 -10.49 -0.98 -20.12
CA GLN A 341 -11.03 -1.68 -21.28
C GLN A 341 -10.14 -2.87 -21.61
N LEU A 342 -10.74 -4.05 -21.74
CA LEU A 342 -10.09 -5.22 -22.34
C LEU A 342 -10.46 -5.29 -23.82
N LEU A 343 -9.49 -5.58 -24.66
CA LEU A 343 -9.62 -5.66 -26.12
C LEU A 343 -8.94 -6.92 -26.64
N GLN A 344 -9.28 -7.32 -27.86
CA GLN A 344 -8.61 -8.42 -28.58
C GLN A 344 -8.57 -9.71 -27.76
N HIS A 345 -9.73 -10.18 -27.27
CA HIS A 345 -9.81 -11.35 -26.39
C HIS A 345 -8.92 -11.19 -25.14
N GLN A 346 -8.93 -10.00 -24.54
CA GLN A 346 -8.21 -9.66 -23.31
C GLN A 346 -6.68 -9.67 -23.42
N THR A 347 -6.13 -9.75 -24.63
CA THR A 347 -4.67 -9.64 -24.86
C THR A 347 -4.17 -8.21 -24.70
N LEU A 348 -5.00 -7.21 -25.00
CA LEU A 348 -4.71 -5.79 -24.82
C LEU A 348 -5.57 -5.21 -23.69
N ARG A 349 -4.94 -4.60 -22.69
CA ARG A 349 -5.59 -3.87 -21.61
C ARG A 349 -5.22 -2.40 -21.68
N LEU A 350 -6.23 -1.54 -21.76
CA LEU A 350 -6.10 -0.10 -21.57
C LEU A 350 -6.66 0.25 -20.19
N SER A 351 -5.91 0.99 -19.39
CA SER A 351 -6.35 1.44 -18.07
C SER A 351 -5.94 2.87 -17.82
N VAL A 352 -6.82 3.67 -17.23
CA VAL A 352 -6.48 5.00 -16.72
C VAL A 352 -7.08 5.14 -15.34
N TYR A 353 -6.24 5.44 -14.34
CA TYR A 353 -6.69 5.89 -13.03
C TYR A 353 -6.40 7.38 -12.89
N ALA A 354 -7.35 8.13 -12.34
CA ALA A 354 -7.22 9.53 -12.01
C ALA A 354 -7.70 9.78 -10.58
N SER A 355 -6.96 10.59 -9.82
CA SER A 355 -7.33 11.12 -8.52
C SER A 355 -7.21 12.63 -8.53
N TYR A 356 -8.21 13.32 -7.99
CA TYR A 356 -8.25 14.77 -7.88
C TYR A 356 -8.72 15.19 -6.48
N ASN A 357 -7.92 16.01 -5.80
CA ASN A 357 -8.26 16.63 -4.54
C ASN A 357 -8.84 18.03 -4.80
N ALA A 358 -10.15 18.19 -4.63
CA ALA A 358 -10.84 19.47 -4.85
C ALA A 358 -10.53 20.53 -3.77
N SER A 359 -9.98 20.13 -2.63
CA SER A 359 -9.65 21.05 -1.53
C SER A 359 -8.33 21.80 -1.72
N ASN A 360 -7.36 21.20 -2.42
CA ASN A 360 -6.05 21.82 -2.69
C ASN A 360 -5.64 21.83 -4.17
N GLY A 361 -6.39 21.18 -5.07
CA GLY A 361 -6.10 21.11 -6.50
C GLY A 361 -5.08 20.04 -6.88
N ASP A 362 -4.69 19.15 -5.96
CA ASP A 362 -3.78 18.05 -6.26
C ASP A 362 -4.39 17.05 -7.21
N TYR A 363 -3.59 16.51 -8.12
CA TYR A 363 -4.01 15.41 -8.98
C TYR A 363 -2.90 14.39 -9.19
N PHE A 364 -3.34 13.17 -9.46
CA PHE A 364 -2.51 12.06 -9.90
C PHE A 364 -3.24 11.29 -11.00
N VAL A 365 -2.62 11.17 -12.17
CA VAL A 365 -3.19 10.43 -13.31
C VAL A 365 -2.17 9.40 -13.80
N THR A 366 -2.60 8.15 -13.92
CA THR A 366 -1.76 7.04 -14.38
C THR A 366 -2.45 6.24 -15.49
N PRO A 367 -2.21 6.58 -16.76
CA PRO A 367 -2.59 5.75 -17.89
C PRO A 367 -1.60 4.61 -18.09
N GLU A 368 -2.11 3.46 -18.49
CA GLU A 368 -1.34 2.26 -18.78
C GLU A 368 -1.94 1.50 -19.97
N LEU A 369 -1.06 1.04 -20.85
CA LEU A 369 -1.34 0.07 -21.89
C LEU A 369 -0.51 -1.18 -21.60
N ARG A 370 -1.17 -2.33 -21.45
CA ARG A 370 -0.53 -3.64 -21.27
C ARG A 370 -0.93 -4.57 -22.41
N TYR A 371 0.05 -5.28 -22.96
CA TYR A 371 -0.13 -6.27 -24.02
C TYR A 371 0.48 -7.61 -23.60
N SER A 372 -0.32 -8.67 -23.72
CA SER A 372 0.12 -10.05 -23.50
C SER A 372 0.55 -10.65 -24.83
N PHE A 373 1.86 -10.79 -25.03
CA PHE A 373 2.45 -11.36 -26.26
C PHE A 373 2.22 -12.88 -26.33
N THR A 374 2.29 -13.54 -25.18
CA THR A 374 1.97 -14.94 -24.96
C THR A 374 1.34 -15.10 -23.57
N ASP A 375 0.97 -16.33 -23.19
CA ASP A 375 0.49 -16.64 -21.84
C ASP A 375 1.54 -16.39 -20.74
N HIS A 376 2.81 -16.31 -21.13
CA HIS A 376 3.96 -16.20 -20.23
C HIS A 376 4.76 -14.91 -20.44
N LEU A 377 4.41 -14.07 -21.42
CA LEU A 377 5.18 -12.87 -21.74
C LEU A 377 4.24 -11.70 -21.96
N TRP A 378 4.40 -10.66 -21.16
CA TRP A 378 3.64 -9.42 -21.33
C TRP A 378 4.55 -8.21 -21.20
N GLY A 379 4.15 -7.13 -21.87
CA GLY A 379 4.77 -5.81 -21.76
C GLY A 379 3.75 -4.75 -21.36
N ALA A 380 4.20 -3.71 -20.69
CA ALA A 380 3.37 -2.55 -20.37
C ALA A 380 4.14 -1.26 -20.58
N VAL A 381 3.44 -0.25 -21.07
CA VAL A 381 3.88 1.14 -21.09
C VAL A 381 2.85 1.96 -20.33
N GLY A 382 3.32 2.83 -19.45
CA GLY A 382 2.43 3.73 -18.73
C GLY A 382 3.12 5.02 -18.35
N ALA A 383 2.35 5.92 -17.77
CA ALA A 383 2.85 7.20 -17.30
C ALA A 383 2.26 7.53 -15.93
N ASN A 384 2.92 8.44 -15.23
CA ASN A 384 2.45 9.04 -14.00
C ASN A 384 2.53 10.56 -14.15
N PHE A 385 1.40 11.23 -13.97
CA PHE A 385 1.30 12.69 -14.01
C PHE A 385 0.84 13.20 -12.65
N PHE A 386 1.56 14.16 -12.11
CA PHE A 386 1.33 14.75 -10.80
C PHE A 386 1.15 16.26 -10.91
N GLY A 387 0.37 16.83 -10.01
CA GLY A 387 0.30 18.28 -9.90
C GLY A 387 -0.56 18.72 -8.73
N GLY A 388 -0.67 20.03 -8.59
CA GLY A 388 -1.33 20.69 -7.46
C GLY A 388 -0.39 21.55 -6.64
N LYS A 389 -0.65 21.65 -5.34
CA LYS A 389 0.15 22.50 -4.45
C LYS A 389 1.47 21.83 -4.06
N PRO A 390 2.58 22.57 -3.97
CA PRO A 390 3.89 21.97 -3.69
C PRO A 390 3.96 21.14 -2.41
N TRP A 391 3.15 21.43 -1.39
CA TRP A 391 3.10 20.66 -0.14
C TRP A 391 2.00 19.60 -0.09
N GLY A 392 1.23 19.48 -1.17
CA GLY A 392 0.15 18.51 -1.29
C GLY A 392 0.68 17.09 -1.50
N GLN A 393 -0.17 16.08 -1.29
CA GLN A 393 0.21 14.67 -1.43
C GLN A 393 0.78 14.37 -2.82
N PHE A 394 0.13 14.88 -3.87
CA PHE A 394 0.58 14.70 -5.25
C PHE A 394 1.29 15.94 -5.80
N GLY A 395 0.91 17.14 -5.38
CA GLY A 395 1.53 18.36 -5.92
C GLY A 395 3.02 18.50 -5.56
N GLN A 396 3.46 17.91 -4.44
CA GLN A 396 4.90 17.78 -4.12
C GLN A 396 5.67 16.96 -5.15
N LEU A 397 4.96 16.10 -5.90
CA LEU A 397 5.54 15.25 -6.93
C LEU A 397 5.47 15.88 -8.33
N SER A 398 5.08 17.14 -8.48
CA SER A 398 4.93 17.81 -9.79
C SER A 398 6.19 17.82 -10.68
N GLN A 399 7.38 17.66 -10.11
CA GLN A 399 8.63 17.51 -10.86
C GLN A 399 8.99 16.04 -11.17
N ASN A 400 8.08 15.11 -10.87
CA ASN A 400 8.32 13.67 -10.92
C ASN A 400 7.47 12.93 -11.96
N ASP A 401 6.82 13.65 -12.86
CA ASP A 401 6.11 13.05 -13.97
C ASP A 401 7.04 12.10 -14.72
N ASN A 402 6.58 10.88 -14.93
CA ASN A 402 7.42 9.83 -15.49
C ASN A 402 6.67 8.94 -16.45
N VAL A 403 7.42 8.33 -17.35
CA VAL A 403 6.95 7.25 -18.22
C VAL A 403 7.72 6.01 -17.86
N TYR A 404 7.03 4.88 -17.85
CA TYR A 404 7.60 3.58 -17.51
C TYR A 404 7.31 2.54 -18.58
N LEU A 405 8.26 1.62 -18.73
CA LEU A 405 8.20 0.44 -19.57
C LEU A 405 8.49 -0.78 -18.69
N GLN A 406 7.71 -1.83 -18.87
CA GLN A 406 7.87 -3.10 -18.20
C GLN A 406 7.82 -4.22 -19.23
N LEU A 407 8.66 -5.22 -19.05
CA LEU A 407 8.60 -6.48 -19.78
C LEU A 407 8.76 -7.61 -18.76
N ARG A 408 7.81 -8.53 -18.69
CA ARG A 408 7.84 -9.63 -17.73
C ARG A 408 7.61 -10.96 -18.43
N HIS A 409 8.48 -11.92 -18.13
CA HIS A 409 8.31 -13.33 -18.46
C HIS A 409 8.01 -14.14 -17.19
N GLU A 410 6.87 -14.84 -17.16
CA GLU A 410 6.39 -15.66 -16.04
C GLU A 410 6.54 -17.15 -16.36
N PHE A 411 6.87 -17.97 -15.36
CA PHE A 411 7.09 -19.42 -15.52
C PHE A 411 6.56 -20.24 -14.34
#